data_AF-A0AAD1J1F2-F1
#
_entry.id   AF-A0AAD1J1F2-F1
#
_cell.length_a   1.000
_cell.length_b   1.000
_cell.length_c   1.000
_cell.angle_alpha   90.00
_cell.angle_beta   90.00
_cell.angle_gamma   90.00
#
_symmetry.space_group_name_H-M   'P 1'
#
loop_
_entity.id
_entity.type
_entity.pdbx_description
1 polymer ?
#
loop_
_entity_poly.entity_id
_entity_poly.type
_entity_poly.pdbx_seq_one_letter_code
_entity_poly.pdbx_strand_id
1 'polypeptide(L)'
;MFTTSLVVLTIVILGYSLIPVLADFNKTHATNPLWTGHARYHVVWQVCSYVGIGIISLGLLWIPGDGQQLRAHLVAALALCIYGGFFTAAATMRLYDGKLNDTNGWPSIALPGGRSIDRNLAVFIPLTVLLFTGWALLAAS
;
A
#
# COMPACT_ATOMS: atom_id res chain seq x y z
N MET A 1 7.39 -3.89 -23.84
CA MET A 1 7.62 -3.54 -22.42
C MET A 1 6.39 -2.91 -21.78
N PHE A 2 5.62 -2.11 -22.55
CA PHE A 2 4.43 -1.42 -22.07
C PHE A 2 3.41 -2.33 -21.37
N THR A 3 2.91 -3.37 -22.03
CA THR A 3 1.91 -4.29 -21.42
C THR A 3 2.44 -4.92 -20.13
N THR A 4 3.73 -5.29 -20.10
CA THR A 4 4.39 -5.82 -18.90
C THR A 4 4.37 -4.80 -17.77
N SER A 5 4.62 -3.51 -18.03
CA SER A 5 4.50 -2.47 -17.00
C SER A 5 3.08 -2.35 -16.45
N LEU A 6 2.04 -2.47 -17.28
CA LEU A 6 0.64 -2.39 -16.80
C LEU A 6 0.30 -3.56 -15.89
N VAL A 7 0.80 -4.76 -16.20
CA VAL A 7 0.63 -5.94 -15.34
C VAL A 7 1.33 -5.76 -14.00
N VAL A 8 2.59 -5.28 -14.01
CA VAL A 8 3.32 -5.00 -12.76
C VAL A 8 2.61 -3.92 -11.94
N LEU A 9 2.18 -2.82 -12.56
CA LEU A 9 1.44 -1.75 -11.88
C LEU A 9 0.07 -2.24 -11.36
N THR A 10 -0.56 -3.21 -11.99
CA THR A 10 -1.78 -3.86 -11.47
C THR A 10 -1.51 -4.56 -10.14
N ILE A 11 -0.41 -5.31 -10.04
CA ILE A 11 0.00 -5.96 -8.77
C ILE A 11 0.25 -4.90 -7.69
N VAL A 12 0.91 -3.80 -8.06
CA VAL A 12 1.18 -2.67 -7.16
C VAL A 12 -0.11 -2.03 -6.65
N ILE A 13 -1.11 -1.86 -7.53
CA ILE A 13 -2.44 -1.35 -7.16
C ILE A 13 -3.13 -2.30 -6.18
N LEU A 14 -3.17 -3.59 -6.49
CA LEU A 14 -3.78 -4.59 -5.62
C LEU A 14 -3.08 -4.66 -4.26
N GLY A 15 -1.76 -4.44 -4.23
CA GLY A 15 -0.98 -4.34 -3.00
C GLY A 15 -1.54 -3.32 -2.01
N TYR A 16 -1.73 -2.06 -2.41
CA TYR A 16 -2.23 -1.04 -1.47
C TYR A 16 -3.75 -1.04 -1.32
N SER A 17 -4.50 -1.63 -2.26
CA SER A 17 -5.97 -1.57 -2.25
C SER A 17 -6.63 -2.82 -1.63
N LEU A 18 -6.02 -3.99 -1.72
CA LEU A 18 -6.57 -5.24 -1.19
C LEU A 18 -5.90 -5.69 0.10
N ILE A 19 -4.58 -5.54 0.24
CA ILE A 19 -3.88 -6.01 1.45
C ILE A 19 -4.38 -5.29 2.70
N PRO A 20 -4.56 -3.95 2.73
CA PRO A 20 -5.10 -3.28 3.91
C PRO A 20 -6.52 -3.74 4.27
N VAL A 21 -7.36 -4.08 3.29
CA VAL A 21 -8.69 -4.66 3.57
C VAL A 21 -8.53 -5.96 4.38
N LEU A 22 -7.66 -6.86 3.93
CA LEU A 22 -7.42 -8.14 4.61
C LEU A 22 -6.73 -7.96 5.97
N ALA A 23 -5.81 -7.00 6.07
CA ALA A 23 -5.02 -6.75 7.27
C ALA A 23 -5.78 -6.00 8.36
N ASP A 24 -6.69 -5.09 7.98
CA ASP A 24 -7.26 -4.09 8.89
C ASP A 24 -8.77 -4.29 9.15
N PHE A 25 -9.53 -4.99 8.29
CA PHE A 25 -10.96 -5.23 8.54
C PHE A 25 -11.18 -6.44 9.44
N ASN A 26 -10.72 -6.33 10.68
CA ASN A 26 -10.84 -7.38 11.70
C ASN A 26 -10.76 -6.82 13.13
N LYS A 27 -10.82 -7.75 14.11
CA LYS A 27 -10.86 -7.48 15.55
C LYS A 27 -9.57 -6.89 16.15
N THR A 28 -8.46 -6.88 15.42
CA THR A 28 -7.21 -6.26 15.89
C THR A 28 -7.02 -4.85 15.32
N HIS A 29 -7.89 -4.40 14.42
CA HIS A 29 -7.83 -3.06 13.80
C HIS A 29 -9.22 -2.39 13.75
N ALA A 30 -9.96 -2.49 12.64
CA ALA A 30 -11.22 -1.77 12.41
C ALA A 30 -12.29 -2.01 13.49
N THR A 31 -12.25 -3.14 14.20
CA THR A 31 -13.13 -3.43 15.35
C THR A 31 -12.37 -3.70 16.64
N ASN A 32 -11.13 -3.18 16.77
CA ASN A 32 -10.31 -3.35 17.97
C ASN A 32 -10.93 -2.67 19.20
N PRO A 33 -11.25 -3.41 20.28
CA PRO A 33 -11.83 -2.83 21.49
C PRO A 33 -10.83 -1.99 22.29
N LEU A 34 -9.52 -2.16 22.08
CA LEU A 34 -8.47 -1.41 22.78
C LEU A 34 -8.25 -0.02 22.18
N TRP A 35 -8.64 0.19 20.92
CA TRP A 35 -8.49 1.49 20.25
C TRP A 35 -9.60 2.46 20.66
N THR A 36 -9.32 3.75 20.61
CA THR A 36 -10.40 4.75 20.67
C THR A 36 -11.25 4.69 19.40
N GLY A 37 -12.51 5.13 19.48
CA GLY A 37 -13.40 5.15 18.31
C GLY A 37 -12.83 5.93 17.13
N HIS A 38 -12.06 6.98 17.40
CA HIS A 38 -11.45 7.82 16.38
C HIS A 38 -10.33 7.09 15.60
N ALA A 39 -9.50 6.29 16.27
CA ALA A 39 -8.47 5.50 15.58
C ALA A 39 -9.10 4.45 14.64
N ARG A 40 -10.18 3.78 15.10
CA ARG A 40 -10.96 2.86 14.24
C ARG A 40 -11.59 3.57 13.04
N TYR A 41 -12.11 4.79 13.25
CA TYR A 41 -12.64 5.61 12.15
C TYR A 41 -11.57 5.91 11.09
N HIS A 42 -10.37 6.35 11.51
CA HIS A 42 -9.27 6.66 10.59
C HIS A 42 -8.79 5.45 9.79
N VAL A 43 -8.66 4.27 10.41
CA VAL A 43 -8.25 3.07 9.65
C VAL A 43 -9.30 2.66 8.62
N VAL A 44 -10.59 2.70 8.97
CA VAL A 44 -11.66 2.39 8.00
C VAL A 44 -11.70 3.43 6.88
N TRP A 45 -11.56 4.71 7.21
CA TRP A 45 -11.46 5.78 6.21
C TRP A 45 -10.28 5.55 5.26
N GLN A 46 -9.08 5.30 5.79
CA GLN A 46 -7.88 5.04 5.01
C GLN A 46 -8.08 3.85 4.04
N VAL A 47 -8.54 2.71 4.54
CA VAL A 47 -8.71 1.48 3.73
C VAL A 47 -9.74 1.73 2.62
N CYS A 48 -10.89 2.32 2.93
CA CYS A 48 -11.91 2.65 1.93
C CYS A 48 -11.38 3.62 0.86
N SER A 49 -10.59 4.62 1.25
CA SER A 49 -9.94 5.54 0.31
C SER A 49 -8.95 4.82 -0.61
N TYR A 50 -8.13 3.90 -0.09
CA TYR A 50 -7.19 3.12 -0.90
C TYR A 50 -7.89 2.18 -1.88
N VAL A 51 -9.00 1.56 -1.47
CA VAL A 51 -9.85 0.77 -2.37
C VAL A 51 -10.39 1.64 -3.51
N GLY A 52 -10.95 2.81 -3.19
CA GLY A 52 -11.47 3.75 -4.18
C GLY A 52 -10.41 4.21 -5.19
N ILE A 53 -9.23 4.61 -4.70
CA ILE A 53 -8.09 4.98 -5.55
C ILE A 53 -7.62 3.79 -6.38
N GLY A 54 -7.63 2.57 -5.83
CA GLY A 54 -7.29 1.34 -6.54
C GLY A 54 -8.23 1.07 -7.72
N ILE A 55 -9.54 1.17 -7.51
CA ILE A 55 -10.55 1.00 -8.57
C ILE A 55 -10.33 2.02 -9.69
N ILE A 56 -10.16 3.30 -9.35
CA ILE A 56 -9.88 4.37 -10.33
C ILE A 56 -8.59 4.06 -11.09
N SER A 57 -7.54 3.63 -10.39
CA SER A 57 -6.24 3.33 -10.99
C SER A 57 -6.30 2.14 -11.95
N LEU A 58 -7.06 1.08 -11.62
CA LEU A 58 -7.30 -0.04 -12.54
C LEU A 58 -8.04 0.43 -13.79
N GLY A 59 -9.03 1.30 -13.63
CA GLY A 59 -9.72 1.93 -14.77
C GLY A 59 -8.77 2.73 -15.67
N LEU A 60 -7.91 3.55 -15.08
CA LEU A 60 -6.90 4.34 -15.80
C LEU A 60 -5.90 3.47 -16.56
N LEU A 61 -5.53 2.29 -16.05
CA LEU A 61 -4.64 1.36 -16.74
C LEU A 61 -5.33 0.64 -17.90
N TRP A 62 -6.52 0.10 -17.67
CA TRP A 62 -7.09 -0.94 -18.54
C TRP A 62 -8.27 -0.52 -19.41
N ILE A 63 -8.98 0.56 -19.08
CA ILE A 63 -10.08 1.04 -19.94
C ILE A 63 -9.47 1.64 -21.21
N PRO A 64 -9.89 1.18 -22.42
CA PRO A 64 -9.39 1.74 -23.67
C PRO A 64 -9.66 3.24 -23.77
N GLY A 65 -8.70 3.99 -24.29
CA GLY A 65 -8.83 5.43 -24.53
C GLY A 65 -7.48 6.10 -24.73
N ASP A 66 -7.51 7.38 -25.07
CA ASP A 66 -6.31 8.14 -25.40
C ASP A 66 -5.38 8.32 -24.19
N GLY A 67 -4.10 8.56 -24.49
CA GLY A 67 -3.09 8.91 -23.49
C GLY A 67 -2.77 7.81 -22.48
N GLN A 68 -2.94 6.53 -22.84
CA GLN A 68 -2.75 5.41 -21.91
C GLN A 68 -1.40 5.42 -21.19
N GLN A 69 -0.31 5.86 -21.86
CA GLN A 69 1.01 5.99 -21.25
C GLN A 69 1.04 7.07 -20.15
N LEU A 70 0.46 8.24 -20.39
CA LEU A 70 0.34 9.31 -19.39
C LEU A 70 -0.51 8.85 -18.19
N ARG A 71 -1.63 8.16 -18.46
CA ARG A 71 -2.48 7.59 -17.41
C ARG A 71 -1.74 6.55 -16.57
N ALA A 72 -0.92 5.71 -17.18
CA ALA A 72 -0.10 4.74 -16.46
C ALA A 72 0.97 5.43 -15.58
N HIS A 73 1.56 6.54 -16.03
CA HIS A 73 2.45 7.35 -15.19
C HIS A 73 1.71 7.99 -14.01
N LEU A 74 0.48 8.50 -14.23
CA LEU A 74 -0.36 9.00 -13.16
C LEU A 74 -0.66 7.92 -12.12
N VAL A 75 -0.98 6.70 -12.56
CA VAL A 75 -1.18 5.55 -11.66
C VAL A 75 0.06 5.24 -10.83
N ALA A 76 1.24 5.24 -11.44
CA ALA A 76 2.49 5.02 -10.72
C ALA A 76 2.76 6.15 -9.69
N ALA A 77 2.45 7.40 -10.04
CA ALA A 77 2.55 8.54 -9.12
C ALA A 77 1.55 8.43 -7.94
N LEU A 78 0.31 8.02 -8.19
CA LEU A 78 -0.68 7.77 -7.13
C LEU A 78 -0.22 6.66 -6.18
N ALA A 79 0.30 5.57 -6.72
CA ALA A 79 0.89 4.49 -5.92
C ALA A 79 2.08 4.99 -5.09
N LEU A 80 2.95 5.85 -5.66
CA LEU A 80 4.04 6.47 -4.93
C LEU A 80 3.55 7.34 -3.77
N CYS A 81 2.46 8.10 -3.95
CA CYS A 81 1.86 8.87 -2.86
C CYS A 81 1.38 7.96 -1.72
N ILE A 82 0.78 6.80 -2.04
CA ILE A 82 0.26 5.86 -1.04
C ILE A 82 1.40 5.17 -0.29
N TYR A 83 2.33 4.52 -0.99
CA TYR A 83 3.46 3.85 -0.35
C TYR A 83 4.42 4.85 0.31
N GLY A 84 4.66 5.99 -0.34
CA GLY A 84 5.46 7.08 0.20
C GLY A 84 4.84 7.67 1.48
N GLY A 85 3.51 7.78 1.54
CA GLY A 85 2.78 8.16 2.75
C GLY A 85 3.03 7.20 3.91
N PHE A 86 2.98 5.88 3.64
CA PHE A 86 3.34 4.87 4.65
C PHE A 86 4.78 5.02 5.15
N PHE A 87 5.77 5.14 4.26
CA PHE A 87 7.17 5.27 4.69
C PHE A 87 7.45 6.60 5.39
N THR A 88 6.76 7.67 4.99
CA THR A 88 6.83 8.96 5.69
C THR A 88 6.29 8.82 7.11
N ALA A 89 5.14 8.16 7.29
CA ALA A 89 4.59 7.87 8.61
C ALA A 89 5.56 6.98 9.43
N ALA A 90 6.09 5.90 8.84
CA ALA A 90 7.04 5.02 9.51
C ALA A 90 8.34 5.75 9.95
N ALA A 91 8.84 6.67 9.13
CA ALA A 91 10.03 7.45 9.44
C ALA A 91 9.78 8.51 10.51
N THR A 92 8.56 9.05 10.59
CA THR A 92 8.19 10.15 11.47
C THR A 92 7.41 9.72 12.72
N MET A 93 7.07 8.44 12.85
CA MET A 93 6.16 7.93 13.89
C MET A 93 6.54 8.31 15.32
N ARG A 94 7.84 8.45 15.62
CA ARG A 94 8.32 8.87 16.94
C ARG A 94 7.86 10.27 17.35
N LEU A 95 7.50 11.13 16.40
CA LEU A 95 7.02 12.49 16.66
C LEU A 95 5.61 12.52 17.27
N TYR A 96 4.85 11.42 17.15
CA TYR A 96 3.46 11.32 17.61
C TYR A 96 3.18 9.99 18.32
N ASP A 97 4.22 9.36 18.88
CA ASP A 97 4.15 8.06 19.57
C ASP A 97 3.51 6.93 18.74
N GLY A 98 3.72 6.99 17.41
CA GLY A 98 3.24 5.99 16.47
C GLY A 98 4.02 4.68 16.54
N LYS A 99 3.36 3.59 16.15
CA LYS A 99 3.93 2.24 16.07
C LYS A 99 3.52 1.56 14.77
N LEU A 100 4.39 0.69 14.25
CA LEU A 100 4.11 -0.10 13.04
C LEU A 100 3.08 -1.21 13.27
N ASN A 101 2.96 -1.68 14.51
CA ASN A 101 1.98 -2.67 14.93
C ASN A 101 1.50 -2.36 16.35
N ASP A 102 0.33 -2.89 16.68
CA ASP A 102 -0.17 -2.87 18.05
C ASP A 102 0.23 -4.16 18.79
N THR A 103 0.19 -4.09 20.12
CA THR A 103 0.44 -5.19 21.07
C THR A 103 -0.45 -6.41 20.83
N ASN A 104 -1.69 -6.22 20.39
CA ASN A 104 -2.60 -7.29 19.97
C ASN A 104 -2.69 -7.43 18.43
N GLY A 105 -1.82 -6.72 17.70
CA GLY A 105 -1.68 -6.80 16.27
C GLY A 105 -0.88 -8.03 15.83
N TRP A 106 -0.50 -8.05 14.55
CA TRP A 106 0.27 -9.16 14.02
C TRP A 106 1.72 -9.13 14.50
N PRO A 107 2.27 -10.25 15.01
CA PRO A 107 3.66 -10.28 15.44
C PRO A 107 4.61 -10.17 14.26
N SER A 108 5.79 -9.59 14.48
CA SER A 108 6.86 -9.51 13.49
C SER A 108 7.23 -10.90 12.93
N ILE A 109 7.72 -10.92 11.69
CA ILE A 109 8.21 -12.13 11.03
C ILE A 109 9.62 -12.41 11.53
N ALA A 110 9.85 -13.62 12.07
CA ALA A 110 11.17 -14.05 12.49
C ALA A 110 12.07 -14.30 11.27
N LEU A 111 13.32 -13.86 11.38
CA LEU A 111 14.37 -14.03 10.37
C LEU A 111 15.53 -14.83 10.96
N PRO A 112 16.37 -15.48 10.13
CA PRO A 112 17.57 -16.16 10.58
C PRO A 112 18.49 -15.26 11.41
N GLY A 113 19.17 -15.84 12.40
CA GLY A 113 20.11 -15.12 13.26
C GLY A 113 19.44 -14.26 14.36
N GLY A 114 18.23 -14.60 14.77
CA GLY A 114 17.53 -13.93 15.88
C GLY A 114 16.98 -12.54 15.53
N ARG A 115 16.92 -12.19 14.24
CA ARG A 115 16.36 -10.93 13.75
C ARG A 115 14.87 -11.07 13.51
N SER A 116 14.17 -9.95 13.41
CA SER A 116 12.77 -9.90 12.99
C SER A 116 12.50 -8.69 12.11
N ILE A 117 11.45 -8.77 11.29
CA ILE A 117 10.95 -7.65 10.49
C ILE A 117 9.46 -7.46 10.76
N ASP A 118 9.04 -6.20 10.88
CA ASP A 118 7.62 -5.88 10.97
C ASP A 118 6.87 -6.36 9.72
N ARG A 119 5.64 -6.86 9.88
CA ARG A 119 4.86 -7.39 8.75
C ARG A 119 4.52 -6.33 7.73
N ASN A 120 4.16 -5.12 8.15
CA ASN A 120 3.82 -4.04 7.22
C ASN A 120 5.05 -3.69 6.37
N LEU A 121 6.24 -3.61 7.00
CA LEU A 121 7.49 -3.42 6.26
C LEU A 121 7.78 -4.58 5.30
N ALA A 122 7.63 -5.83 5.75
CA ALA A 122 7.89 -7.01 4.94
C ALA A 122 7.01 -7.10 3.69
N VAL A 123 5.81 -6.49 3.72
CA VAL A 123 4.90 -6.45 2.58
C VAL A 123 5.11 -5.21 1.72
N PHE A 124 5.22 -4.02 2.33
CA PHE A 124 5.25 -2.77 1.55
C PHE A 124 6.60 -2.47 0.91
N ILE A 125 7.70 -3.01 1.44
CA ILE A 125 9.02 -2.91 0.78
C ILE A 125 9.00 -3.58 -0.60
N PRO A 126 8.68 -4.88 -0.76
CA PRO A 126 8.67 -5.50 -2.07
C PRO A 126 7.63 -4.91 -3.03
N LEU A 127 6.47 -4.47 -2.54
CA LEU A 127 5.48 -3.78 -3.39
C LEU A 127 6.00 -2.44 -3.92
N THR A 128 6.80 -1.72 -3.12
CA THR A 128 7.43 -0.47 -3.55
C THR A 128 8.56 -0.72 -4.54
N VAL A 129 9.32 -1.81 -4.38
CA VAL A 129 10.28 -2.25 -5.41
C VAL A 129 9.56 -2.59 -6.72
N LEU A 130 8.42 -3.28 -6.65
CA LEU A 130 7.59 -3.55 -7.83
C LEU A 130 7.05 -2.27 -8.46
N LEU A 131 6.67 -1.27 -7.67
CA LEU A 131 6.27 0.05 -8.17
C LEU A 131 7.38 0.67 -9.02
N PHE A 132 8.60 0.79 -8.48
CA PHE A 132 9.72 1.38 -9.22
C PHE A 132 10.09 0.55 -10.45
N THR A 133 10.00 -0.78 -10.36
CA THR A 133 10.25 -1.68 -11.49
C THR A 133 9.21 -1.47 -12.60
N GLY A 134 7.92 -1.46 -12.25
CA GLY A 134 6.83 -1.23 -13.19
C GLY A 134 6.91 0.15 -13.85
N TRP A 135 7.25 1.18 -13.06
CA TRP A 135 7.41 2.54 -13.58
C TRP A 135 8.64 2.68 -14.48
N ALA A 136 9.77 2.04 -14.15
CA ALA A 136 10.94 2.03 -15.02
C ALA A 136 10.66 1.33 -16.36
N LEU A 137 9.97 0.19 -16.34
CA LEU A 137 9.52 -0.51 -17.55
C LEU A 137 8.59 0.37 -18.40
N LEU A 138 7.70 1.11 -17.77
CA LEU A 138 6.79 2.04 -18.43
C LEU A 138 7.55 3.19 -19.12
N ALA A 139 8.55 3.77 -18.45
CA ALA A 139 9.36 4.86 -18.98
C ALA A 139 10.27 4.42 -20.15
N ALA A 140 10.64 3.14 -20.20
CA ALA A 140 11.42 2.54 -21.28
C ALA A 140 10.57 2.05 -22.47
N SER A 141 9.24 2.25 -22.43
CA SER A 141 8.29 1.71 -23.42
C SER A 141 7.85 2.71 -24.47
#